data_AF-A0A849QGP8-F1
#
_entry.id   AF-A0A849QGP8-F1
#
_cell.length_a   1.000
_cell.length_b   1.000
_cell.length_c   1.000
_cell.angle_alpha   90.00
_cell.angle_beta   90.00
_cell.angle_gamma   90.00
#
_symmetry.space_group_name_H-M   'P 1'
#
loop_
_entity.id
_entity.type
_entity.pdbx_description
1 polymer ?
#
loop_
_entity_poly.entity_id
_entity_poly.type
_entity_poly.pdbx_seq_one_letter_code
_entity_poly.pdbx_strand_id
1 'polypeptide(L)'
;NELVDNIYQHSDFKNALVMAQRYENKKFTEICFFDDGITIKGSFLKNGIKFNDTEAIIQALKGVSSKNKERGYGLSSNLNLFINGLGGEVLIISGIGAIYWSKTAQKIYKLPDIYKLKGTLISIRIPYPVKMVDIYDYID
;
A
#
# COMPACT_ATOMS: atom_id res chain seq x y z
N ASN A 1 -6.13 2.56 11.64
CA ASN A 1 -5.14 3.23 10.76
C ASN A 1 -5.23 2.48 9.45
N GLU A 2 -5.69 3.11 8.37
CA GLU A 2 -6.37 2.41 7.28
C GLU A 2 -5.51 1.41 6.48
N LEU A 3 -4.18 1.56 6.48
CA LEU A 3 -3.28 0.52 5.96
C LEU A 3 -3.47 -0.82 6.66
N VAL A 4 -3.57 -0.77 7.99
CA VAL A 4 -3.89 -1.91 8.85
C VAL A 4 -5.34 -2.33 8.62
N ASP A 5 -6.29 -1.40 8.49
CA ASP A 5 -7.70 -1.79 8.26
C ASP A 5 -7.92 -2.47 6.90
N ASN A 6 -7.18 -2.09 5.84
CA ASN A 6 -7.19 -2.77 4.54
C ASN A 6 -6.59 -4.18 4.62
N ILE A 7 -5.52 -4.37 5.41
CA ILE A 7 -4.92 -5.69 5.64
C ILE A 7 -5.83 -6.56 6.51
N TYR A 8 -6.40 -6.00 7.58
CA TYR A 8 -7.09 -6.79 8.61
C TYR A 8 -8.60 -6.99 8.36
N GLN A 9 -9.30 -6.03 7.73
CA GLN A 9 -10.76 -6.09 7.57
C GLN A 9 -11.22 -6.55 6.19
N HIS A 10 -10.34 -6.53 5.18
CA HIS A 10 -10.77 -6.66 3.77
C HIS A 10 -10.10 -7.79 2.98
N SER A 11 -9.06 -8.41 3.53
CA SER A 11 -8.28 -9.38 2.77
C SER A 11 -8.77 -10.83 2.98
N ASP A 12 -9.69 -11.12 3.92
CA ASP A 12 -10.06 -12.51 4.29
C ASP A 12 -8.82 -13.42 4.44
N PHE A 13 -7.71 -12.84 4.91
CA PHE A 13 -6.42 -13.51 5.03
C PHE A 13 -6.41 -14.56 6.13
N LYS A 14 -5.48 -15.51 6.02
CA LYS A 14 -5.16 -16.48 7.07
C LYS A 14 -3.92 -16.06 7.85
N ASN A 15 -2.93 -15.49 7.17
CA ASN A 15 -1.65 -15.07 7.73
C ASN A 15 -1.34 -13.64 7.29
N ALA A 16 -0.90 -12.81 8.24
CA ALA A 16 -0.38 -11.48 7.97
C ALA A 16 0.94 -11.27 8.70
N LEU A 17 1.84 -10.49 8.10
CA LEU A 17 3.15 -10.16 8.62
C LEU A 17 3.36 -8.64 8.56
N VAL A 18 3.96 -8.11 9.62
CA VAL A 18 4.56 -6.77 9.61
C VAL A 18 6.03 -6.92 9.99
N MET A 19 6.91 -6.37 9.17
CA MET A 19 8.35 -6.37 9.41
C MET A 19 8.90 -4.97 9.20
N ALA A 20 9.78 -4.54 10.10
CA ALA A 20 10.54 -3.30 9.93
C ALA A 20 12.03 -3.62 10.03
N GLN A 21 12.82 -3.11 9.08
CA GLN A 21 14.26 -3.33 9.05
C GLN A 21 15.00 -2.05 8.68
N ARG A 22 16.00 -1.71 9.50
CA ARG A 22 16.95 -0.63 9.21
C ARG A 22 18.11 -1.15 8.37
N TYR A 23 18.43 -0.44 7.29
CA TYR A 23 19.58 -0.69 6.43
C TYR A 23 20.57 0.47 6.51
N GLU A 24 21.40 0.48 7.56
CA GLU A 24 22.32 1.60 7.86
C GLU A 24 23.22 1.97 6.68
N ASN A 25 23.90 0.97 6.10
CA ASN A 25 24.81 1.20 4.97
C ASN A 25 24.08 1.66 3.69
N LYS A 26 22.78 1.41 3.58
CA LYS A 26 21.94 1.85 2.45
C LYS A 26 21.16 3.14 2.76
N LYS A 27 21.29 3.68 3.98
CA LYS A 27 20.65 4.93 4.44
C LYS A 27 19.12 4.93 4.30
N PHE A 28 18.47 3.80 4.60
CA PHE A 28 17.01 3.74 4.68
C PHE A 28 16.51 2.74 5.73
N THR A 29 15.27 2.92 6.15
CA THR A 29 14.47 1.94 6.88
C THR A 29 13.34 1.48 5.98
N GLU A 30 12.99 0.20 6.02
CA GLU A 30 11.88 -0.36 5.25
C GLU A 30 10.87 -1.00 6.20
N ILE A 31 9.60 -0.66 6.02
CA ILE A 31 8.46 -1.25 6.72
C ILE A 31 7.65 -2.00 5.68
N CYS A 32 7.50 -3.30 5.86
CA CYS A 32 6.76 -4.16 4.96
C CYS A 32 5.55 -4.75 5.68
N PHE A 33 4.42 -4.67 5.00
CA PHE A 33 3.18 -5.32 5.36
C PHE A 33 2.85 -6.36 4.31
N PHE A 34 2.45 -7.54 4.74
CA PHE A 34 2.06 -8.63 3.86
C PHE A 34 0.87 -9.38 4.42
N ASP A 35 -0.06 -9.77 3.56
CA ASP A 35 -1.12 -10.75 3.84
C ASP A 35 -1.25 -11.76 2.71
N ASP A 36 -1.79 -12.93 3.02
CA ASP A 36 -2.09 -14.00 2.05
C ASP A 36 -3.55 -14.04 1.58
N GLY A 37 -4.23 -12.89 1.65
CA GLY A 37 -5.67 -12.78 1.42
C GLY A 37 -6.12 -12.73 -0.04
N ILE A 38 -7.37 -12.28 -0.24
CA ILE A 38 -8.08 -12.28 -1.52
C ILE A 38 -7.57 -11.25 -2.52
N THR A 39 -6.51 -10.48 -2.22
CA THR A 39 -6.00 -9.34 -2.99
C THR A 39 -6.93 -8.12 -2.98
N ILE A 40 -6.41 -6.95 -3.34
CA ILE A 40 -7.20 -5.71 -3.47
C ILE A 40 -8.31 -5.90 -4.53
N LYS A 41 -8.00 -6.56 -5.65
CA LYS A 41 -8.99 -6.90 -6.68
C LYS A 41 -10.09 -7.79 -6.13
N GLY A 42 -9.75 -8.83 -5.36
CA GLY A 42 -10.75 -9.72 -4.76
C GLY A 42 -11.68 -9.00 -3.80
N SER A 43 -11.16 -8.04 -3.02
CA SER A 43 -11.97 -7.18 -2.16
C SER A 43 -12.99 -6.35 -2.95
N PHE A 44 -12.61 -5.73 -4.07
CA PHE A 44 -13.57 -5.05 -4.95
C PHE A 44 -14.59 -6.02 -5.56
N LEU A 45 -14.14 -7.18 -6.03
CA LEU A 45 -14.99 -8.18 -6.67
C LEU A 45 -16.06 -8.72 -5.71
N LYS A 46 -15.71 -8.93 -4.43
CA LYS A 46 -16.65 -9.34 -3.36
C LYS A 46 -17.79 -8.34 -3.18
N ASN A 47 -17.56 -7.07 -3.53
CA ASN A 47 -18.54 -5.99 -3.48
C ASN A 47 -19.17 -5.68 -4.85
N GLY A 48 -19.03 -6.59 -5.82
CA GLY A 48 -19.64 -6.46 -7.16
C GLY A 48 -18.92 -5.51 -8.12
N ILE A 49 -17.77 -4.96 -7.73
CA ILE A 49 -16.99 -4.02 -8.55
C ILE A 49 -15.89 -4.78 -9.28
N LYS A 50 -15.85 -4.64 -10.60
CA LYS A 50 -14.89 -5.38 -11.46
C LYS A 50 -13.76 -4.47 -11.91
N PHE A 51 -12.55 -4.82 -11.50
CA PHE A 51 -11.29 -4.23 -11.96
C PHE A 51 -10.28 -5.33 -12.31
N ASN A 52 -9.30 -5.01 -13.13
CA ASN A 52 -8.06 -5.79 -13.17
C ASN A 52 -7.17 -5.47 -11.94
N ASP A 53 -6.11 -6.25 -11.71
CA ASP A 53 -5.30 -6.12 -10.49
C ASP A 53 -4.63 -4.74 -10.36
N THR A 54 -4.12 -4.20 -11.47
CA THR A 54 -3.52 -2.86 -11.50
C THR A 54 -4.55 -1.77 -11.27
N GLU A 55 -5.69 -1.84 -11.94
CA GLU A 55 -6.81 -0.90 -11.76
C GLU A 55 -7.30 -0.91 -10.32
N ALA A 56 -7.44 -2.08 -9.70
CA ALA A 56 -7.86 -2.21 -8.31
C ALA A 56 -6.93 -1.45 -7.36
N ILE A 57 -5.60 -1.57 -7.55
CA ILE A 57 -4.63 -0.81 -6.76
C ILE A 57 -4.82 0.71 -7.00
N ILE A 58 -4.93 1.15 -8.25
CA ILE A 58 -5.13 2.58 -8.58
C ILE A 58 -6.40 3.13 -7.94
N GLN A 59 -7.50 2.39 -7.96
CA GLN A 59 -8.77 2.83 -7.40
C GLN A 59 -8.70 2.90 -5.87
N ALA A 60 -8.06 1.93 -5.22
CA ALA A 60 -7.79 1.99 -3.78
C ALA A 60 -6.92 3.22 -3.42
N LEU A 61 -5.92 3.55 -4.23
CA LEU A 61 -5.10 4.75 -4.07
C LEU A 61 -5.86 6.07 -4.29
N LYS A 62 -6.95 6.05 -5.07
CA LYS A 62 -7.83 7.20 -5.26
C LYS A 62 -8.87 7.36 -4.15
N GLY A 63 -8.83 6.48 -3.15
CA GLY A 63 -9.79 6.49 -2.05
C GLY A 63 -11.14 5.87 -2.39
N VAL A 64 -11.23 5.13 -3.50
CA VAL A 64 -12.40 4.30 -3.77
C VAL A 64 -12.37 3.14 -2.79
N SER A 65 -13.20 3.21 -1.75
CA SER A 65 -13.37 2.11 -0.81
C SER A 65 -14.59 1.28 -1.16
N SER A 66 -14.60 0.03 -0.72
CA SER A 66 -15.71 -0.90 -0.86
C SER A 66 -16.83 -0.68 0.17
N LYS A 67 -16.72 0.36 1.02
CA LYS A 67 -17.72 0.72 2.05
C LYS A 67 -18.19 2.17 1.88
N ASN A 68 -19.34 2.47 2.50
CA ASN A 68 -20.01 3.78 2.55
C ASN A 68 -19.05 4.99 2.60
N LYS A 69 -19.48 6.08 1.93
CA LYS A 69 -18.84 7.39 1.68
C LYS A 69 -18.08 8.09 2.82
N GLU A 70 -18.05 7.56 4.04
CA GLU A 70 -17.55 8.27 5.23
C GLU A 70 -16.09 7.99 5.62
N ARG A 71 -15.40 7.00 5.04
CA ARG A 71 -13.98 6.70 5.37
C ARG A 71 -13.22 6.16 4.16
N GLY A 72 -12.80 7.06 3.28
CA GLY A 72 -12.18 6.72 2.00
C GLY A 72 -10.79 7.31 1.76
N TYR A 73 -10.16 7.97 2.73
CA TYR A 73 -8.93 8.74 2.48
C TYR A 73 -7.66 8.18 3.11
N GLY A 74 -7.72 7.15 3.95
CA GLY A 74 -6.57 6.76 4.76
C GLY A 74 -5.47 6.00 4.02
N LEU A 75 -5.73 5.28 2.93
CA LEU A 75 -4.60 4.75 2.12
C LEU A 75 -3.87 5.89 1.40
N SER A 76 -4.59 6.82 0.78
CA SER A 76 -4.00 7.93 0.01
C SER A 76 -3.33 8.97 0.91
N SER A 77 -3.94 9.35 2.04
CA SER A 77 -3.37 10.28 3.02
C SER A 77 -2.14 9.71 3.73
N ASN A 78 -2.16 8.44 4.15
CA ASN A 78 -0.96 7.81 4.73
C ASN A 78 0.19 7.77 3.72
N LEU A 79 -0.08 7.42 2.46
CA LEU A 79 0.95 7.42 1.42
C LEU A 79 1.48 8.82 1.14
N ASN A 80 0.64 9.86 1.22
CA ASN A 80 1.06 11.25 1.12
C ASN A 80 2.05 11.62 2.25
N LEU A 81 1.76 11.26 3.50
CA LEU A 81 2.69 11.45 4.63
C LEU A 81 4.03 10.75 4.36
N PHE A 82 4.01 9.48 3.96
CA PHE A 82 5.24 8.72 3.72
C PHE A 82 6.06 9.30 2.55
N ILE A 83 5.42 9.60 1.43
CA ILE A 83 6.12 10.04 0.21
C ILE A 83 6.52 11.51 0.30
N ASN A 84 5.59 12.40 0.64
CA ASN A 84 5.81 13.84 0.60
C ASN A 84 6.35 14.39 1.92
N GLY A 85 5.88 13.88 3.07
CA GLY A 85 6.38 14.28 4.38
C GLY A 85 7.75 13.69 4.66
N LEU A 86 7.89 12.36 4.57
CA LEU A 86 9.14 11.67 4.93
C LEU A 86 10.13 11.47 3.77
N GLY A 87 9.77 11.87 2.55
CA GLY A 87 10.61 11.66 1.37
C GLY A 87 10.76 10.18 1.01
N GLY A 88 9.77 9.37 1.37
CA GLY A 88 9.76 7.92 1.20
C GLY A 88 9.33 7.46 -0.18
N GLU A 89 9.41 6.14 -0.34
CA GLU A 89 9.01 5.41 -1.53
C GLU A 89 8.12 4.23 -1.13
N VAL A 90 7.14 3.90 -1.95
CA VAL A 90 6.18 2.85 -1.66
C VAL A 90 6.09 1.89 -2.83
N LEU A 91 6.09 0.60 -2.53
CA LEU A 91 5.80 -0.48 -3.46
C LEU A 91 4.56 -1.24 -2.96
N ILE A 92 3.51 -1.26 -3.78
CA ILE A 92 2.31 -2.06 -3.54
C ILE A 92 2.27 -3.17 -4.59
N ILE A 93 2.08 -4.41 -4.15
CA ILE A 93 1.89 -5.57 -5.01
C ILE A 93 0.62 -6.29 -4.54
N SER A 94 -0.28 -6.61 -5.47
CA SER A 94 -1.51 -7.34 -5.17
C SER A 94 -1.92 -8.14 -6.40
N GLY A 95 -2.00 -9.46 -6.29
CA GLY A 95 -2.19 -10.32 -7.45
C GLY A 95 -1.01 -10.21 -8.42
N ILE A 96 -1.29 -9.88 -9.69
CA ILE A 96 -0.25 -9.58 -10.69
C ILE A 96 -0.02 -8.08 -10.86
N GLY A 97 -0.76 -7.22 -10.16
CA GLY A 97 -0.59 -5.77 -10.23
C GLY A 97 0.52 -5.32 -9.28
N ALA A 98 1.34 -4.38 -9.73
CA ALA A 98 2.29 -3.69 -8.86
C ALA A 98 2.37 -2.20 -9.18
N ILE A 99 2.50 -1.36 -8.15
CA ILE A 99 2.72 0.08 -8.26
C ILE A 99 3.89 0.46 -7.38
N TYR A 100 4.86 1.15 -7.99
CA TYR A 100 5.90 1.86 -7.28
C TYR A 100 5.60 3.36 -7.31
N TRP A 101 5.72 4.02 -6.16
CA TRP A 101 5.46 5.45 -6.02
C TRP A 101 6.52 6.10 -5.14
N SER A 102 7.20 7.10 -5.67
CA SER A 102 8.05 8.03 -4.95
C SER A 102 7.68 9.47 -5.31
N LYS A 103 8.36 10.44 -4.69
CA LYS A 103 8.16 11.87 -5.00
C LYS A 103 8.42 12.22 -6.47
N THR A 104 9.25 11.44 -7.17
CA THR A 104 9.69 11.73 -8.54
C THR A 104 9.11 10.79 -9.58
N ALA A 105 8.51 9.67 -9.17
CA ALA A 105 8.01 8.69 -10.11
C ALA A 105 6.80 7.93 -9.56
N GLN A 106 5.80 7.72 -10.42
CA GLN A 106 4.76 6.74 -10.22
C GLN A 106 4.81 5.76 -11.39
N LYS A 107 5.12 4.50 -11.10
CA LYS A 107 5.30 3.45 -12.09
C LYS A 107 4.35 2.30 -11.82
N ILE A 108 3.73 1.83 -12.89
CA ILE A 108 2.77 0.73 -12.86
C ILE A 108 3.41 -0.45 -13.57
N TYR A 109 3.27 -1.63 -12.97
CA TYR A 109 3.78 -2.87 -13.49
C TYR A 109 2.69 -3.94 -13.49
N LYS A 110 2.76 -4.82 -14.47
CA LYS A 110 2.03 -6.08 -14.50
C LYS A 110 3.06 -7.20 -14.42
N LEU A 111 3.02 -7.95 -13.34
CA LEU A 111 3.89 -9.10 -13.12
C LEU A 111 3.47 -10.23 -14.08
N PRO A 112 4.43 -11.00 -14.61
CA PRO A 112 4.15 -12.30 -15.21
C PRO A 112 3.37 -13.19 -14.25
N ASP A 113 2.47 -14.03 -14.76
CA ASP A 113 1.60 -14.89 -13.92
C ASP A 113 2.39 -15.82 -12.98
N ILE A 114 3.59 -16.24 -13.38
CA ILE A 114 4.50 -17.04 -12.55
C ILE A 114 4.95 -16.32 -11.26
N TYR A 115 4.90 -14.99 -11.24
CA TYR A 115 5.24 -14.13 -10.10
C TYR A 115 4.00 -13.54 -9.42
N LYS A 116 2.80 -14.08 -9.71
CA LYS A 116 1.56 -13.65 -9.07
C LYS A 116 1.66 -13.80 -7.55
N LEU A 117 1.43 -12.69 -6.85
CA LEU A 117 1.29 -12.69 -5.40
C LEU A 117 -0.11 -13.18 -5.03
N LYS A 118 -0.20 -14.19 -4.16
CA LYS A 118 -1.45 -14.56 -3.50
C LYS A 118 -1.57 -13.70 -2.24
N GLY A 119 -2.30 -12.60 -2.35
CA GLY A 119 -2.48 -11.60 -1.28
C GLY A 119 -1.95 -10.23 -1.67
N THR A 120 -1.62 -9.42 -0.66
CA THR A 120 -1.17 -8.03 -0.82
C THR A 120 0.14 -7.81 -0.08
N LEU A 121 1.07 -7.10 -0.71
CA LEU A 121 2.31 -6.60 -0.11
C LEU A 121 2.33 -5.08 -0.25
N ILE A 122 2.67 -4.40 0.84
CA ILE A 122 2.91 -2.96 0.88
C ILE A 122 4.26 -2.75 1.56
N SER A 123 5.24 -2.31 0.80
CA SER A 123 6.57 -1.95 1.30
C SER A 123 6.74 -0.44 1.26
N ILE A 124 7.17 0.13 2.38
CA ILE A 124 7.40 1.57 2.58
C ILE A 124 8.85 1.75 2.95
N ARG A 125 9.60 2.43 2.09
CA ARG A 125 10.99 2.81 2.33
C ARG A 125 11.08 4.26 2.73
N ILE A 126 11.80 4.53 3.81
CA ILE A 126 11.98 5.87 4.36
C ILE A 126 13.49 6.16 4.48
N PRO A 127 13.99 7.32 4.03
CA PRO A 127 15.38 7.72 4.23
C PRO A 127 15.79 7.65 5.71
N TYR A 128 17.00 7.18 5.98
CA TYR A 128 17.55 7.11 7.34
C TYR A 128 18.95 7.76 7.40
N PRO A 129 19.22 8.66 8.35
CA PRO A 129 18.31 9.14 9.40
C PRO A 129 17.15 9.98 8.84
N VAL A 130 15.97 9.83 9.44
CA VAL A 130 14.76 10.56 9.05
C VAL A 130 14.88 11.99 9.58
N LYS A 131 14.54 13.01 8.77
CA LYS A 131 14.39 14.38 9.29
C LYS A 131 13.16 14.44 10.19
N MET A 132 13.19 15.23 11.26
CA MET A 132 11.99 15.45 12.07
C MET A 132 10.88 16.05 11.18
N VAL A 133 9.70 15.45 11.21
CA VAL A 133 8.52 15.92 10.46
C VAL A 133 7.37 16.01 11.46
N ASP A 134 6.62 17.11 11.41
CA ASP A 134 5.36 17.22 12.13
C ASP A 134 4.31 16.38 11.40
N ILE A 135 3.81 15.35 12.07
CA ILE A 135 2.83 14.43 11.47
C ILE A 135 1.48 15.13 11.24
N TYR A 136 1.16 16.18 12.01
CA TYR A 136 -0.11 16.90 11.90
C TYR A 136 -0.22 17.73 10.61
N ASP A 137 0.91 18.05 9.96
CA ASP A 137 0.92 18.72 8.66
C ASP A 137 0.41 17.82 7.52
N TYR A 138 0.26 16.51 7.77
CA TYR A 138 0.00 15.51 6.73
C TYR A 138 -1.13 14.53 7.06
N ILE A 139 -1.75 14.67 8.22
CA ILE A 139 -2.88 13.86 8.66
C ILE A 139 -4.04 14.83 8.90
N ASP A 140 -5.06 14.76 8.05
CA ASP A 140 -6.34 15.46 8.24
C ASP A 140 -7.19 14.78 9.31
#